data_AF-A0A6B3LXI5-F1
#
_entry.id   AF-A0A6B3LXI5-F1
#
_cell.length_a   1.000
_cell.length_b   1.000
_cell.length_c   1.000
_cell.angle_alpha   90.00
_cell.angle_beta   90.00
_cell.angle_gamma   90.00
#
_symmetry.space_group_name_H-M   'P 1'
#
loop_
_entity.id
_entity.type
_entity.pdbx_description
1 polymer ?
#
loop_
_entity_poly.entity_id
_entity_poly.type
_entity_poly.pdbx_seq_one_letter_code
_entity_poly.pdbx_strand_id
1 'polypeptide(L)'
;MKPQTEQIVANLEGLTDGLYYSLVGDEPYVITTWEIEEKGEFSWENFLVDNKALTPFEPSDFLNKISQSQSQTVSEHYQNLIELLQANLSHLTIYGYGLPELPEDLFNGDLPIEDPIEDYNRQIPEIPVIIGSVAEGEWIGLVPRQCNGTCSSSQFIIPDMTSISASSAALVEQIESITSQIEHQSQYWRLQKLWKIVVTSSRNLLMEKLLDDADFLDIYELERFLRLDSKDEEELEDEDTQKEFQIRDFFQSPLLNSRVYNLDFNCGGENFTLHYVLGQTEDGDWMGLITDSFTF
;
A
#
# COMPACT_ATOMS: atom_id res chain seq x y z
N MET A 1 -5.77 7.38 -23.01
CA MET A 1 -4.36 7.81 -23.07
C MET A 1 -4.13 9.03 -23.94
N LYS A 2 -3.34 10.00 -23.45
CA LYS A 2 -2.90 11.18 -24.20
C LYS A 2 -1.69 10.84 -25.09
N PRO A 3 -1.47 11.54 -26.23
CA PRO A 3 -0.35 11.24 -27.13
C PRO A 3 1.04 11.33 -26.48
N GLN A 4 1.24 12.23 -25.50
CA GLN A 4 2.49 12.31 -24.75
C GLN A 4 2.71 11.07 -23.90
N THR A 5 1.67 10.64 -23.16
CA THR A 5 1.71 9.42 -22.35
C THR A 5 1.97 8.18 -23.22
N GLU A 6 1.33 8.06 -24.39
CA GLU A 6 1.59 6.97 -25.34
C GLU A 6 3.06 6.91 -25.80
N GLN A 7 3.67 8.07 -26.08
CA GLN A 7 5.08 8.13 -26.48
C GLN A 7 6.02 7.74 -25.34
N ILE A 8 5.70 8.14 -24.10
CA ILE A 8 6.50 7.80 -22.93
C ILE A 8 6.38 6.30 -22.64
N VAL A 9 5.18 5.72 -22.76
CA VAL A 9 4.94 4.26 -22.63
C VAL A 9 5.76 3.49 -23.65
N ALA A 10 5.69 3.84 -24.94
CA ALA A 10 6.44 3.15 -25.99
C ALA A 10 7.97 3.21 -25.79
N ASN A 11 8.47 4.32 -25.26
CA ASN A 11 9.89 4.46 -24.93
C ASN A 11 10.29 3.55 -23.75
N LEU A 12 9.45 3.50 -22.71
CA LEU A 12 9.70 2.66 -21.54
C LEU A 12 9.64 1.17 -21.89
N GLU A 13 8.67 0.78 -22.72
CA GLU A 13 8.52 -0.58 -23.28
C GLU A 13 9.81 -1.05 -23.95
N GLY A 14 10.40 -0.20 -24.80
CA GLY A 14 11.65 -0.52 -25.46
C GLY A 14 12.87 -0.61 -24.54
N LEU A 15 12.85 0.07 -23.39
CA LEU A 15 13.93 0.02 -22.40
C LEU A 15 13.83 -1.22 -21.51
N THR A 16 12.62 -1.67 -21.19
CA THR A 16 12.39 -2.81 -20.31
C THR A 16 12.19 -4.13 -21.04
N ASP A 17 12.15 -4.12 -22.38
CA ASP A 17 12.02 -5.35 -23.17
C ASP A 17 13.15 -6.35 -22.86
N GLY A 18 12.74 -7.55 -22.44
CA GLY A 18 13.62 -8.63 -22.03
C GLY A 18 14.44 -8.34 -20.76
N LEU A 19 14.10 -7.31 -19.99
CA LEU A 19 14.73 -7.02 -18.71
C LEU A 19 13.93 -7.65 -17.55
N TYR A 20 14.65 -8.26 -16.63
CA TYR A 20 14.10 -8.90 -15.43
C TYR A 20 14.61 -8.21 -14.18
N TYR A 21 13.83 -8.27 -13.10
CA TYR A 21 14.21 -7.63 -11.84
C TYR A 21 15.42 -8.28 -11.18
N SER A 22 16.56 -7.58 -11.21
CA SER A 22 17.89 -8.12 -10.91
C SER A 22 18.12 -8.58 -9.45
N LEU A 23 17.18 -8.35 -8.55
CA LEU A 23 17.38 -8.48 -7.10
C LEU A 23 16.96 -9.83 -6.52
N VAL A 24 15.81 -10.37 -6.92
CA VAL A 24 15.23 -11.53 -6.22
C VAL A 24 14.41 -12.49 -7.09
N GLY A 25 14.30 -12.27 -8.41
CA GLY A 25 13.50 -13.14 -9.28
C GLY A 25 13.82 -13.00 -10.77
N ASP A 26 13.19 -13.87 -11.57
CA ASP A 26 13.17 -13.79 -13.03
C ASP A 26 11.89 -13.09 -13.51
N GLU A 27 11.42 -12.10 -12.74
CA GLU A 27 10.12 -11.46 -12.97
C GLU A 27 10.28 -10.20 -13.84
N PRO A 28 9.41 -10.03 -14.85
CA PRO A 28 9.55 -8.93 -15.80
C PRO A 28 9.14 -7.60 -15.17
N TYR A 29 9.54 -6.52 -15.83
CA TYR A 29 8.93 -5.22 -15.61
C TYR A 29 7.69 -5.07 -16.50
N VAL A 30 6.56 -4.76 -15.89
CA VAL A 30 5.31 -4.46 -16.60
C VAL A 30 5.00 -2.98 -16.48
N ILE A 31 4.54 -2.35 -17.57
CA ILE A 31 4.16 -0.94 -17.53
C ILE A 31 2.82 -0.77 -16.83
N THR A 32 2.74 0.26 -15.98
CA THR A 32 1.49 0.69 -15.34
C THR A 32 1.23 2.17 -15.57
N THR A 33 -0.05 2.56 -15.64
CA THR A 33 -0.48 3.94 -15.88
C THR A 33 -1.70 4.33 -15.03
N TRP A 34 -1.77 5.61 -14.70
CA TRP A 34 -2.87 6.27 -14.01
C TRP A 34 -3.23 7.56 -14.75
N GLU A 35 -4.29 7.49 -15.54
CA GLU A 35 -4.78 8.63 -16.33
C GLU A 35 -5.70 9.50 -15.48
N ILE A 36 -5.30 10.74 -15.22
CA ILE A 36 -6.01 11.63 -14.28
C ILE A 36 -7.42 12.01 -14.77
N GLU A 37 -7.60 12.09 -16.08
CA GLU A 37 -8.90 12.42 -16.69
C GLU A 37 -9.94 11.30 -16.49
N GLU A 38 -9.48 10.05 -16.44
CA GLU A 38 -10.35 8.88 -16.31
C GLU A 38 -10.51 8.46 -14.85
N LYS A 39 -9.42 8.47 -14.08
CA LYS A 39 -9.34 7.92 -12.72
C LYS A 39 -9.34 9.00 -11.62
N GLY A 40 -9.24 10.27 -11.98
CA GLY A 40 -9.11 11.39 -11.04
C GLY A 40 -7.69 11.54 -10.49
N GLU A 41 -7.52 12.47 -9.53
CA GLU A 41 -6.23 12.70 -8.88
C GLU A 41 -5.69 11.41 -8.24
N PHE A 42 -4.38 11.18 -8.42
CA PHE A 42 -3.71 10.05 -7.82
C PHE A 42 -3.70 10.19 -6.29
N SER A 43 -4.10 9.12 -5.62
CA SER A 43 -3.90 8.90 -4.20
C SER A 43 -3.79 7.39 -3.97
N TRP A 44 -3.07 6.99 -2.93
CA TRP A 44 -2.96 5.57 -2.57
C TRP A 44 -4.33 4.91 -2.33
N GLU A 45 -5.27 5.66 -1.75
CA GLU A 45 -6.64 5.17 -1.58
C GLU A 45 -7.30 4.84 -2.92
N ASN A 46 -7.30 5.78 -3.88
CA ASN A 46 -7.91 5.56 -5.19
C ASN A 46 -7.17 4.46 -5.97
N PHE A 47 -5.84 4.46 -5.92
CA PHE A 47 -5.00 3.49 -6.62
C PHE A 47 -5.27 2.06 -6.15
N LEU A 48 -5.35 1.84 -4.84
CA LEU A 48 -5.60 0.51 -4.29
C LEU A 48 -7.06 0.06 -4.49
N VAL A 49 -8.03 0.98 -4.50
CA VAL A 49 -9.42 0.65 -4.85
C VAL A 49 -9.55 0.24 -6.32
N ASP A 50 -8.89 0.96 -7.22
CA ASP A 50 -8.89 0.65 -8.66
C ASP A 50 -8.36 -0.77 -8.91
N ASN A 51 -7.20 -1.09 -8.31
CA ASN A 51 -6.51 -2.37 -8.38
C ASN A 51 -7.05 -3.43 -7.38
N LYS A 52 -8.24 -3.25 -6.80
CA LYS A 52 -8.91 -4.23 -5.91
C LYS A 52 -8.19 -4.61 -4.61
N ALA A 53 -7.07 -3.97 -4.28
CA ALA A 53 -6.40 -4.12 -2.99
C ALA A 53 -7.19 -3.50 -1.82
N LEU A 54 -8.01 -2.48 -2.07
CA LEU A 54 -8.95 -1.94 -1.09
C LEU A 54 -10.40 -2.17 -1.54
N THR A 55 -11.17 -2.88 -0.70
CA THR A 55 -12.60 -3.13 -0.93
C THR A 55 -13.43 -2.46 0.15
N PRO A 56 -14.33 -1.50 -0.18
CA PRO A 56 -15.15 -0.83 0.82
C PRO A 56 -16.23 -1.74 1.39
N PHE A 57 -16.56 -1.54 2.67
CA PHE A 57 -17.60 -2.22 3.40
C PHE A 57 -18.54 -1.23 4.09
N GLU A 58 -19.83 -1.53 4.05
CA GLU A 58 -20.78 -0.94 4.98
C GLU A 58 -20.50 -1.45 6.40
N PRO A 59 -20.66 -0.63 7.45
CA PRO A 59 -20.38 -1.04 8.83
C PRO A 59 -21.09 -2.31 9.27
N SER A 60 -22.36 -2.50 8.87
CA SER A 60 -23.11 -3.72 9.18
C SER A 60 -22.54 -4.96 8.52
N ASP A 61 -22.10 -4.83 7.27
CA ASP A 61 -21.55 -5.95 6.50
C ASP A 61 -20.16 -6.33 7.02
N PHE A 62 -19.35 -5.33 7.36
CA PHE A 62 -18.08 -5.52 8.05
C PHE A 62 -18.26 -6.28 9.36
N LEU A 63 -19.14 -5.81 10.26
CA LEU A 63 -19.37 -6.45 11.56
C LEU A 63 -19.92 -7.87 11.41
N ASN A 64 -20.80 -8.12 10.44
CA ASN A 64 -21.28 -9.46 10.14
C ASN A 64 -20.12 -10.39 9.74
N LYS A 65 -19.23 -9.95 8.84
CA LYS A 65 -18.06 -10.74 8.44
C LYS A 65 -17.08 -10.98 9.59
N ILE A 66 -16.85 -9.97 10.44
CA ILE A 66 -16.05 -10.12 11.65
C ILE A 66 -16.66 -11.18 12.58
N SER A 67 -17.97 -11.16 12.79
CA SER A 67 -18.64 -12.14 13.66
C SER A 67 -18.55 -13.60 13.16
N GLN A 68 -18.34 -13.78 11.86
CA GLN A 68 -18.19 -15.09 11.23
C GLN A 68 -16.75 -15.61 11.24
N SER A 69 -15.77 -14.71 11.31
CA SER A 69 -14.33 -15.03 11.15
C SER A 69 -13.51 -14.87 12.44
N GLN A 70 -13.99 -14.08 13.40
CA GLN A 70 -13.29 -13.78 14.65
C GLN A 70 -14.00 -14.39 15.86
N SER A 71 -13.33 -14.38 17.02
CA SER A 71 -13.97 -14.78 18.27
C SER A 71 -15.09 -13.82 18.67
N GLN A 72 -16.04 -14.29 19.49
CA GLN A 72 -17.13 -13.46 20.03
C GLN A 72 -16.60 -12.22 20.75
N THR A 73 -15.57 -12.37 21.59
CA THR A 73 -14.96 -11.26 22.33
C THR A 73 -14.33 -10.22 21.40
N VAL A 74 -13.58 -10.66 20.38
CA VAL A 74 -13.00 -9.76 19.37
C VAL A 74 -14.12 -9.04 18.59
N SER A 75 -15.19 -9.75 18.26
CA SER A 75 -16.35 -9.17 17.56
C SER A 75 -17.06 -8.10 18.38
N GLU A 76 -17.21 -8.29 19.68
CA GLU A 76 -17.75 -7.29 20.61
C GLU A 76 -16.86 -6.04 20.69
N HIS A 77 -15.54 -6.21 20.70
CA HIS A 77 -14.61 -5.08 20.66
C HIS A 77 -14.69 -4.31 19.33
N TYR A 78 -14.81 -5.01 18.20
CA TYR A 78 -15.08 -4.35 16.91
C TYR A 78 -16.40 -3.59 16.92
N GLN A 79 -17.47 -4.17 17.47
CA GLN A 79 -18.75 -3.47 17.57
C GLN A 79 -18.61 -2.18 18.38
N ASN A 80 -17.95 -2.23 19.55
CA ASN A 80 -17.69 -1.05 20.38
C ASN A 80 -16.85 0.00 19.62
N LEU A 81 -15.84 -0.44 18.86
CA LEU A 81 -15.01 0.44 18.04
C LEU A 81 -15.86 1.14 16.98
N ILE A 82 -16.64 0.39 16.20
CA ILE A 82 -17.47 0.97 15.13
C ILE A 82 -18.52 1.92 15.69
N GLU A 83 -19.16 1.60 16.82
CA GLU A 83 -20.11 2.49 17.50
C GLU A 83 -19.43 3.80 17.96
N LEU A 84 -18.23 3.72 18.55
CA LEU A 84 -17.44 4.90 18.93
C LEU A 84 -17.11 5.76 17.70
N LEU A 85 -16.64 5.14 16.61
CA LEU A 85 -16.26 5.85 15.39
C LEU A 85 -17.46 6.49 14.72
N GLN A 86 -18.61 5.80 14.62
CA GLN A 86 -19.84 6.37 14.06
C GLN A 86 -20.38 7.56 14.87
N ALA A 87 -20.17 7.56 16.19
CA ALA A 87 -20.59 8.66 17.05
C ALA A 87 -19.71 9.92 16.92
N ASN A 88 -18.45 9.77 16.49
CA ASN A 88 -17.45 10.85 16.52
C ASN A 88 -16.89 11.26 15.16
N LEU A 89 -16.99 10.39 14.14
CA LEU A 89 -16.45 10.63 12.81
C LEU A 89 -17.55 10.88 11.78
N SER A 90 -17.29 11.83 10.89
CA SER A 90 -17.99 12.01 9.63
C SER A 90 -17.24 11.29 8.51
N HIS A 91 -17.94 10.88 7.46
CA HIS A 91 -17.33 10.18 6.30
C HIS A 91 -16.58 8.90 6.67
N LEU A 92 -17.04 8.18 7.69
CA LEU A 92 -16.48 6.89 8.09
C LEU A 92 -16.52 5.93 6.89
N THR A 93 -15.36 5.42 6.50
CA THR A 93 -15.20 4.41 5.46
C THR A 93 -14.40 3.26 6.03
N ILE A 94 -14.90 2.04 5.83
CA ILE A 94 -14.22 0.81 6.26
C ILE A 94 -13.83 0.06 5.01
N TYR A 95 -12.57 -0.35 4.93
CA TYR A 95 -12.03 -1.15 3.85
C TYR A 95 -11.53 -2.49 4.38
N GLY A 96 -11.60 -3.51 3.54
CA GLY A 96 -10.71 -4.66 3.62
C GLY A 96 -9.52 -4.41 2.71
N TYR A 97 -8.32 -4.47 3.27
CA TYR A 97 -7.05 -4.47 2.56
C TYR A 97 -6.64 -5.91 2.26
N GLY A 98 -6.23 -6.13 1.01
CA GLY A 98 -5.86 -7.42 0.44
C GLY A 98 -4.81 -7.26 -0.66
N LEU A 99 -4.52 -8.35 -1.37
CA LEU A 99 -3.60 -8.32 -2.51
C LEU A 99 -4.25 -7.58 -3.69
N PRO A 100 -3.51 -6.70 -4.40
CA PRO A 100 -4.00 -6.09 -5.62
C PRO A 100 -4.16 -7.12 -6.73
N GLU A 101 -5.02 -6.80 -7.69
CA GLU A 101 -5.07 -7.45 -8.99
C GLU A 101 -3.78 -7.15 -9.74
N LEU A 102 -3.05 -8.20 -10.13
CA LEU A 102 -1.77 -8.09 -10.82
C LEU A 102 -1.96 -8.18 -12.34
N PRO A 103 -1.11 -7.49 -13.13
CA PRO A 103 -1.06 -7.73 -14.56
C PRO A 103 -0.77 -9.21 -14.87
N GLU A 104 -1.45 -9.77 -15.88
CA GLU A 104 -1.27 -11.17 -16.29
C GLU A 104 0.21 -11.51 -16.59
N ASP A 105 0.95 -10.55 -17.14
CA ASP A 105 2.35 -10.73 -17.56
C ASP A 105 3.35 -10.69 -16.39
N LEU A 106 2.92 -10.24 -15.20
CA LEU A 106 3.83 -10.11 -14.05
C LEU A 106 3.98 -11.42 -13.28
N PHE A 107 3.02 -12.33 -13.35
CA PHE A 107 2.98 -13.48 -12.44
C PHE A 107 2.87 -14.82 -13.17
N ASN A 108 4.00 -15.55 -13.24
CA ASN A 108 4.07 -16.89 -13.81
C ASN A 108 4.10 -18.03 -12.77
N GLY A 109 4.08 -17.70 -11.47
CA GLY A 109 4.15 -18.66 -10.36
C GLY A 109 2.77 -19.10 -9.82
N ASP A 110 2.76 -20.04 -8.88
CA ASP A 110 1.63 -20.23 -7.97
C ASP A 110 1.85 -19.27 -6.79
N LEU A 111 0.89 -18.38 -6.48
CA LEU A 111 0.95 -17.68 -5.19
C LEU A 111 0.86 -18.74 -4.09
N PRO A 112 1.48 -18.54 -2.92
CA PRO A 112 1.33 -19.42 -1.75
C PRO A 112 -0.09 -19.34 -1.12
N ILE A 113 -1.11 -19.07 -1.93
CA ILE A 113 -2.52 -19.04 -1.58
C ILE A 113 -3.17 -20.12 -2.46
N GLU A 114 -3.47 -21.28 -1.87
CA GLU A 114 -3.91 -22.50 -2.56
C GLU A 114 -5.25 -22.37 -3.33
N ASP A 115 -5.91 -21.22 -3.26
CA ASP A 115 -7.18 -20.95 -3.94
C ASP A 115 -7.12 -19.63 -4.75
N PRO A 116 -7.91 -19.53 -5.84
CA PRO A 116 -7.88 -18.38 -6.72
C PRO A 116 -8.28 -17.07 -6.01
N ILE A 117 -7.40 -16.08 -6.13
CA ILE A 117 -7.46 -14.69 -5.62
C ILE A 117 -8.84 -14.04 -5.85
N GLU A 118 -9.56 -14.40 -6.93
CA GLU A 118 -10.84 -13.79 -7.31
C GLU A 118 -11.98 -13.98 -6.28
N ASP A 119 -11.98 -15.09 -5.54
CA ASP A 119 -12.99 -15.33 -4.49
C ASP A 119 -12.55 -14.78 -3.10
N TYR A 120 -11.25 -14.48 -2.95
CA TYR A 120 -10.60 -14.17 -1.68
C TYR A 120 -10.86 -12.74 -1.20
N ASN A 121 -10.56 -11.75 -2.05
CA ASN A 121 -10.76 -10.34 -1.74
C ASN A 121 -12.25 -9.98 -1.48
N ARG A 122 -13.19 -10.86 -1.88
CA ARG A 122 -14.64 -10.63 -1.75
C ARG A 122 -15.25 -11.17 -0.46
N GLN A 123 -14.63 -12.16 0.19
CA GLN A 123 -15.32 -12.92 1.23
C GLN A 123 -14.99 -12.47 2.67
N ILE A 124 -13.77 -12.04 3.00
CA ILE A 124 -13.40 -11.61 4.37
C ILE A 124 -12.55 -10.32 4.31
N PRO A 125 -12.77 -9.31 5.18
CA PRO A 125 -11.82 -8.21 5.35
C PRO A 125 -10.58 -8.76 6.07
N GLU A 126 -9.60 -9.24 5.29
CA GLU A 126 -8.40 -9.88 5.86
C GLU A 126 -7.63 -8.90 6.74
N ILE A 127 -7.49 -7.66 6.29
CA ILE A 127 -6.94 -6.56 7.08
C ILE A 127 -7.92 -5.38 7.07
N PRO A 128 -8.57 -5.04 8.18
CA PRO A 128 -9.42 -3.86 8.25
C PRO A 128 -8.59 -2.57 8.18
N VAL A 129 -8.94 -1.68 7.25
CA VAL A 129 -8.48 -0.29 7.22
C VAL A 129 -9.68 0.60 7.45
N ILE A 130 -9.67 1.41 8.49
CA ILE A 130 -10.80 2.27 8.85
C ILE A 130 -10.35 3.72 8.81
N ILE A 131 -11.06 4.57 8.09
CA ILE A 131 -10.76 6.00 8.00
C ILE A 131 -12.01 6.84 8.24
N GLY A 132 -11.83 8.05 8.75
CA GLY A 132 -12.91 9.02 8.87
C GLY A 132 -12.41 10.40 9.25
N SER A 133 -13.27 11.39 9.11
CA SER A 133 -12.96 12.79 9.42
C SER A 133 -13.59 13.20 10.75
N VAL A 134 -12.87 13.96 11.57
CA VAL A 134 -13.46 14.64 12.74
C VAL A 134 -14.08 15.98 12.31
N ALA A 135 -14.93 16.56 13.16
CA ALA A 135 -15.62 17.82 12.89
C ALA A 135 -14.67 19.02 12.60
N GLU A 136 -13.41 18.92 13.02
CA GLU A 136 -12.40 19.97 12.88
C GLU A 136 -11.61 19.89 11.56
N GLY A 137 -11.95 18.95 10.67
CA GLY A 137 -11.33 18.77 9.36
C GLY A 137 -10.11 17.86 9.35
N GLU A 138 -9.68 17.37 10.51
CA GLU A 138 -8.66 16.32 10.60
C GLU A 138 -9.25 14.96 10.20
N TRP A 139 -8.38 14.08 9.73
CA TRP A 139 -8.68 12.72 9.32
C TRP A 139 -7.95 11.75 10.22
N ILE A 140 -8.65 10.71 10.65
CA ILE A 140 -8.13 9.62 11.47
C ILE A 140 -8.19 8.33 10.65
N GLY A 141 -7.10 7.57 10.64
CA GLY A 141 -6.97 6.29 9.98
C GLY A 141 -6.45 5.23 10.93
N LEU A 142 -6.92 3.99 10.76
CA LEU A 142 -6.64 2.84 11.62
C LEU A 142 -6.34 1.60 10.78
N VAL A 143 -5.30 0.86 11.14
CA VAL A 143 -5.00 -0.45 10.52
C VAL A 143 -4.21 -1.33 11.51
N PRO A 144 -4.42 -2.66 11.55
CA PRO A 144 -3.52 -3.57 12.24
C PRO A 144 -2.12 -3.53 11.61
N ARG A 145 -1.06 -3.51 12.42
CA ARG A 145 0.33 -3.51 11.91
C ARG A 145 0.74 -4.89 11.39
N GLN A 146 1.48 -4.96 10.28
CA GLN A 146 2.07 -6.20 9.80
C GLN A 146 3.33 -6.61 10.61
N CYS A 147 3.61 -7.90 10.72
CA CYS A 147 4.86 -8.40 11.28
C CYS A 147 5.96 -8.44 10.20
N ASN A 148 6.79 -7.41 10.06
CA ASN A 148 8.06 -7.54 9.32
C ASN A 148 9.16 -7.98 10.30
N GLY A 149 9.83 -9.11 10.01
CA GLY A 149 10.70 -9.86 10.93
C GLY A 149 11.88 -9.11 11.57
N THR A 150 12.09 -7.83 11.23
CA THR A 150 13.17 -6.97 11.74
C THR A 150 12.68 -5.84 12.68
N CYS A 151 11.39 -5.63 12.86
CA CYS A 151 10.91 -4.49 13.64
C CYS A 151 10.91 -4.74 15.16
N SER A 152 12.06 -4.47 15.78
CA SER A 152 12.26 -4.39 17.24
C SER A 152 11.86 -3.05 17.87
N SER A 153 11.21 -2.14 17.13
CA SER A 153 10.75 -0.87 17.70
C SER A 153 9.32 -0.96 18.23
N SER A 154 9.22 -1.03 19.56
CA SER A 154 8.01 -0.71 20.33
C SER A 154 7.71 0.80 20.37
N GLN A 155 8.18 1.56 19.37
CA GLN A 155 8.00 3.00 19.35
C GLN A 155 6.80 3.35 18.49
N PHE A 156 5.73 3.73 19.20
CA PHE A 156 4.69 4.61 18.67
C PHE A 156 5.39 5.87 18.13
N ILE A 157 5.53 5.95 16.81
CA ILE A 157 5.77 7.24 16.17
C ILE A 157 4.38 7.88 16.14
N ILE A 158 4.11 8.74 17.11
CA ILE A 158 2.94 9.59 17.04
C ILE A 158 3.24 10.63 15.95
N PRO A 159 2.49 10.69 14.84
CA PRO A 159 2.73 11.69 13.81
C PRO A 159 2.55 13.07 14.45
N ASP A 160 3.63 13.84 14.47
CA ASP A 160 3.74 15.25 14.87
C ASP A 160 2.48 15.84 15.58
N MET A 161 2.28 15.50 16.87
CA MET A 161 1.17 15.99 17.72
C MET A 161 1.12 17.52 17.87
N THR A 162 2.08 18.25 17.32
CA THR A 162 2.18 19.70 17.51
C THR A 162 1.04 20.47 16.84
N SER A 163 0.25 19.85 15.97
CA SER A 163 -0.93 20.44 15.32
C SER A 163 -2.25 19.70 15.55
N ILE A 164 -2.28 18.63 16.37
CA ILE A 164 -3.51 17.84 16.57
C ILE A 164 -4.42 18.56 17.58
N SER A 165 -5.71 18.63 17.26
CA SER A 165 -6.69 19.18 18.18
C SER A 165 -6.81 18.36 19.48
N ALA A 166 -7.16 19.02 20.59
CA ALA A 166 -7.37 18.32 21.86
C ALA A 166 -8.53 17.31 21.80
N SER A 167 -9.51 17.55 20.92
CA SER A 167 -10.65 16.65 20.70
C SER A 167 -10.20 15.39 19.96
N SER A 168 -9.40 15.51 18.91
CA SER A 168 -8.81 14.37 18.20
C SER A 168 -7.88 13.56 19.09
N ALA A 169 -7.04 14.21 19.91
CA ALA A 169 -6.18 13.50 20.86
C ALA A 169 -6.99 12.66 21.86
N ALA A 170 -8.07 13.20 22.43
CA ALA A 170 -8.94 12.47 23.35
C ALA A 170 -9.72 11.33 22.67
N LEU A 171 -10.03 11.46 21.37
CA LEU A 171 -10.65 10.39 20.60
C LEU A 171 -9.64 9.28 20.32
N VAL A 172 -8.39 9.62 19.94
CA VAL A 172 -7.31 8.65 19.73
C VAL A 172 -7.09 7.81 20.98
N GLU A 173 -7.01 8.41 22.17
CA GLU A 173 -6.86 7.66 23.43
C GLU A 173 -7.99 6.64 23.66
N GLN A 174 -9.23 7.00 23.33
CA GLN A 174 -10.37 6.09 23.44
C GLN A 174 -10.29 4.97 22.41
N ILE A 175 -9.88 5.28 21.18
CA ILE A 175 -9.72 4.28 20.14
C ILE A 175 -8.61 3.30 20.51
N GLU A 176 -7.45 3.78 20.95
CA GLU A 176 -6.32 2.96 21.40
C GLU A 176 -6.73 1.99 22.52
N SER A 177 -7.53 2.46 23.47
CA SER A 177 -8.03 1.63 24.57
C SER A 177 -8.92 0.48 24.09
N ILE A 178 -9.62 0.62 22.96
CA ILE A 178 -10.44 -0.44 22.37
C ILE A 178 -9.57 -1.34 21.49
N THR A 179 -8.78 -0.75 20.60
CA THR A 179 -7.95 -1.51 19.63
C THR A 179 -6.88 -2.35 20.30
N SER A 180 -6.39 -1.96 21.48
CA SER A 180 -5.47 -2.81 22.28
C SER A 180 -6.08 -4.14 22.73
N GLN A 181 -7.41 -4.28 22.64
CA GLN A 181 -8.16 -5.49 22.98
C GLN A 181 -8.58 -6.27 21.72
N ILE A 182 -8.31 -5.73 20.52
CA ILE A 182 -8.62 -6.37 19.25
C ILE A 182 -7.38 -7.11 18.75
N GLU A 183 -7.29 -8.39 19.09
CA GLU A 183 -6.31 -9.30 18.52
C GLU A 183 -6.85 -9.92 17.22
N HIS A 184 -6.86 -9.12 16.15
CA HIS A 184 -7.36 -9.54 14.84
C HIS A 184 -6.59 -10.74 14.32
N GLN A 185 -7.30 -11.83 14.03
CA GLN A 185 -6.72 -13.03 13.45
C GLN A 185 -6.93 -13.01 11.94
N SER A 186 -5.85 -13.25 11.20
CA SER A 186 -5.91 -13.53 9.78
C SER A 186 -5.37 -14.92 9.51
N GLN A 187 -5.99 -15.64 8.59
CA GLN A 187 -5.55 -16.98 8.19
C GLN A 187 -4.23 -16.92 7.41
N TYR A 188 -4.05 -15.87 6.61
CA TYR A 188 -2.93 -15.73 5.69
C TYR A 188 -1.92 -14.70 6.16
N TRP A 189 -2.38 -13.61 6.78
CA TRP A 189 -1.53 -12.48 7.12
C TRP A 189 -0.92 -12.59 8.50
N ARG A 190 0.37 -12.28 8.60
CA ARG A 190 1.05 -12.14 9.89
C ARG A 190 0.89 -10.75 10.44
N LEU A 191 -0.10 -10.57 11.31
CA LEU A 191 -0.39 -9.30 11.96
C LEU A 191 0.14 -9.25 13.39
N GLN A 192 0.52 -8.06 13.83
CA GLN A 192 0.84 -7.77 15.23
C GLN A 192 -0.45 -7.47 16.00
N LYS A 193 -0.40 -7.62 17.33
CA LYS A 193 -1.49 -7.18 18.23
C LYS A 193 -1.64 -5.65 18.31
N LEU A 194 -0.78 -4.91 17.61
CA LEU A 194 -0.70 -3.47 17.65
C LEU A 194 -1.41 -2.88 16.44
N TRP A 195 -2.31 -1.96 16.71
CA TRP A 195 -2.92 -1.12 15.68
C TRP A 195 -2.09 0.15 15.49
N LYS A 196 -2.00 0.60 14.25
CA LYS A 196 -1.53 1.94 13.92
C LYS A 196 -2.71 2.88 13.80
N ILE A 197 -2.52 4.07 14.33
CA ILE A 197 -3.48 5.17 14.26
C ILE A 197 -2.73 6.38 13.73
N VAL A 198 -3.23 6.94 12.64
CA VAL A 198 -2.64 8.12 12.00
C VAL A 198 -3.67 9.23 12.00
N VAL A 199 -3.24 10.44 12.35
CA VAL A 199 -4.04 11.66 12.26
C VAL A 199 -3.38 12.62 11.29
N THR A 200 -4.13 13.15 10.32
CA THR A 200 -3.62 14.12 9.34
C THR A 200 -4.67 15.19 9.02
N SER A 201 -4.27 16.27 8.36
CA SER A 201 -5.19 17.28 7.83
C SER A 201 -5.70 16.96 6.42
N SER A 202 -5.33 15.82 5.84
CA SER A 202 -5.61 15.50 4.44
C SER A 202 -5.86 14.01 4.24
N ARG A 203 -7.06 13.67 3.74
CA ARG A 203 -7.41 12.29 3.37
C ARG A 203 -6.40 11.67 2.40
N ASN A 204 -5.93 12.43 1.42
CA ASN A 204 -4.99 11.95 0.41
C ASN A 204 -3.66 11.50 1.02
N LEU A 205 -3.20 12.15 2.10
CA LEU A 205 -1.98 11.78 2.81
C LEU A 205 -2.20 10.70 3.87
N LEU A 206 -3.45 10.50 4.30
CA LEU A 206 -3.77 9.58 5.37
C LEU A 206 -3.42 8.14 4.98
N MET A 207 -3.83 7.69 3.79
CA MET A 207 -3.64 6.30 3.37
C MET A 207 -2.15 5.95 3.22
N GLU A 208 -1.37 6.82 2.56
CA GLU A 208 0.07 6.64 2.40
C GLU A 208 0.76 6.48 3.76
N LYS A 209 0.54 7.43 4.68
CA LYS A 209 1.13 7.39 6.02
C LYS A 209 0.64 6.20 6.85
N LEU A 210 -0.62 5.83 6.70
CA LEU A 210 -1.20 4.72 7.45
C LEU A 210 -0.60 3.38 7.04
N LEU A 211 -0.37 3.18 5.74
CA LEU A 211 0.28 1.97 5.22
C LEU A 211 1.78 1.94 5.53
N ASP A 212 2.45 3.09 5.44
CA ASP A 212 3.86 3.27 5.81
C ASP A 212 4.09 2.96 7.29
N ASP A 213 3.36 3.62 8.19
CA ASP A 213 3.47 3.35 9.63
C ASP A 213 3.13 1.90 9.99
N ALA A 214 2.27 1.24 9.22
CA ALA A 214 1.82 -0.13 9.47
C ALA A 214 2.69 -1.23 8.83
N ASP A 215 3.81 -0.85 8.22
CA ASP A 215 4.76 -1.73 7.52
C ASP A 215 4.13 -2.47 6.31
N PHE A 216 3.17 -1.84 5.61
CA PHE A 216 2.61 -2.33 4.34
C PHE A 216 3.14 -1.59 3.12
N LEU A 217 3.68 -0.39 3.30
CA LEU A 217 4.20 0.45 2.23
C LEU A 217 5.58 0.96 2.65
N ASP A 218 6.58 0.81 1.80
CA ASP A 218 7.85 1.52 1.95
C ASP A 218 8.07 2.44 0.75
N ILE A 219 8.67 3.61 0.97
CA ILE A 219 8.96 4.59 -0.09
C ILE A 219 10.47 4.81 -0.20
N TYR A 220 11.02 4.61 -1.40
CA TYR A 220 12.46 4.69 -1.67
C TYR A 220 12.79 5.59 -2.86
N GLU A 221 14.05 6.01 -2.90
CA GLU A 221 14.67 6.62 -4.08
C GLU A 221 14.98 5.56 -5.14
N LEU A 222 14.90 5.96 -6.40
CA LEU A 222 15.08 5.07 -7.53
C LEU A 222 16.49 4.47 -7.58
N GLU A 223 17.53 5.24 -7.27
CA GLU A 223 18.91 4.73 -7.30
C GLU A 223 19.12 3.57 -6.33
N ARG A 224 18.46 3.61 -5.16
CA ARG A 224 18.51 2.54 -4.16
C ARG A 224 17.84 1.27 -4.67
N PHE A 225 16.69 1.39 -5.35
CA PHE A 225 15.98 0.26 -5.94
C PHE A 225 16.78 -0.41 -7.05
N LEU A 226 17.38 0.38 -7.94
CA LEU A 226 18.24 -0.10 -9.03
C LEU A 226 19.67 -0.44 -8.57
N ARG A 227 19.98 -0.30 -7.26
CA ARG A 227 21.30 -0.54 -6.63
C ARG A 227 22.46 0.23 -7.26
N LEU A 228 22.17 1.35 -7.90
CA LEU A 228 23.16 2.17 -8.59
C LEU A 228 24.13 2.86 -7.62
N ASP A 229 23.70 3.06 -6.36
CA ASP A 229 24.53 3.64 -5.28
C ASP A 229 25.85 2.88 -5.02
N SER A 230 25.92 1.61 -5.43
CA SER A 230 27.06 0.73 -5.19
C SER A 230 27.91 0.47 -6.44
N LYS A 231 27.55 1.04 -7.60
CA LYS A 231 28.20 0.79 -8.89
C LYS A 231 28.85 2.08 -9.41
N ASP A 232 30.14 2.03 -9.74
CA ASP A 232 30.82 3.14 -10.42
C ASP A 232 30.46 3.12 -11.92
N GLU A 233 29.97 4.25 -12.46
CA GLU A 233 29.59 4.40 -13.88
C GLU A 233 30.73 4.09 -14.87
N GLU A 234 31.98 4.08 -14.39
CA GLU A 234 33.18 3.84 -15.20
C GLU A 234 33.55 2.34 -15.35
N GLU A 235 32.90 1.41 -14.64
CA GLU A 235 33.15 -0.05 -14.69
C GLU A 235 32.05 -0.85 -15.43
N LEU A 236 31.29 -0.20 -16.31
CA LEU A 236 30.09 -0.76 -16.97
C LEU A 236 30.39 -1.64 -18.19
N GLU A 237 30.82 -2.88 -17.96
CA GLU A 237 30.89 -3.91 -19.02
C GLU A 237 29.58 -4.72 -19.20
N ASP A 238 28.65 -4.62 -18.24
CA ASP A 238 27.41 -5.40 -18.20
C ASP A 238 26.22 -4.68 -18.86
N GLU A 239 25.53 -5.37 -19.79
CA GLU A 239 24.41 -4.82 -20.57
C GLU A 239 23.20 -4.49 -19.68
N ASP A 240 22.90 -5.33 -18.70
CA ASP A 240 21.77 -5.13 -17.80
C ASP A 240 21.98 -3.91 -16.90
N THR A 241 23.19 -3.73 -16.39
CA THR A 241 23.53 -2.52 -15.63
C THR A 241 23.40 -1.26 -16.50
N GLN A 242 23.82 -1.29 -17.78
CA GLN A 242 23.61 -0.14 -18.69
C GLN A 242 22.12 0.17 -18.90
N LYS A 243 21.26 -0.85 -18.97
CA LYS A 243 19.80 -0.67 -19.04
C LYS A 243 19.23 -0.09 -17.74
N GLU A 244 19.71 -0.52 -16.56
CA GLU A 244 19.31 0.07 -15.27
C GLU A 244 19.64 1.59 -15.22
N PHE A 245 20.81 2.01 -15.72
CA PHE A 245 21.14 3.44 -15.84
C PHE A 245 20.21 4.18 -16.81
N GLN A 246 19.84 3.58 -17.94
CA GLN A 246 18.88 4.17 -18.88
C GLN A 246 17.48 4.33 -18.26
N ILE A 247 17.05 3.36 -17.45
CA ILE A 247 15.79 3.43 -16.69
C ILE A 247 15.86 4.58 -15.68
N ARG A 248 16.96 4.70 -14.92
CA ARG A 248 17.16 5.85 -14.01
C ARG A 248 17.00 7.18 -14.75
N ASP A 249 17.73 7.35 -15.85
CA ASP A 249 17.72 8.60 -16.62
C ASP A 249 16.32 8.89 -17.20
N PHE A 250 15.59 7.84 -17.60
CA PHE A 250 14.20 7.94 -18.03
C PHE A 250 13.26 8.39 -16.91
N PHE A 251 13.41 7.92 -15.68
CA PHE A 251 12.56 8.40 -14.58
C PHE A 251 12.99 9.77 -14.06
N GLN A 252 14.19 10.26 -14.39
CA GLN A 252 14.68 11.57 -13.96
C GLN A 252 14.45 12.70 -14.98
N SER A 253 14.33 12.40 -16.27
CA SER A 253 14.25 13.43 -17.32
C SER A 253 12.83 13.76 -17.80
N PRO A 254 12.03 12.80 -18.30
CA PRO A 254 10.65 13.05 -18.74
C PRO A 254 9.60 13.04 -17.62
N LEU A 255 9.93 12.53 -16.42
CA LEU A 255 8.98 12.36 -15.33
C LEU A 255 9.34 13.22 -14.11
N LEU A 256 8.31 13.77 -13.46
CA LEU A 256 8.36 14.53 -12.23
C LEU A 256 8.05 13.63 -11.04
N ASN A 257 8.52 14.00 -9.85
CA ASN A 257 8.16 13.33 -8.59
C ASN A 257 8.39 11.80 -8.58
N SER A 258 9.39 11.33 -9.33
CA SER A 258 9.64 9.89 -9.45
C SER A 258 10.07 9.27 -8.13
N ARG A 259 9.42 8.16 -7.79
CA ARG A 259 9.58 7.42 -6.52
C ARG A 259 9.38 5.94 -6.73
N VAL A 260 9.98 5.16 -5.84
CA VAL A 260 9.72 3.72 -5.72
C VAL A 260 8.84 3.49 -4.52
N TYR A 261 7.81 2.69 -4.71
CA TYR A 261 6.85 2.31 -3.69
C TYR A 261 6.81 0.79 -3.62
N ASN A 262 7.14 0.24 -2.45
CA ASN A 262 7.08 -1.19 -2.20
C ASN A 262 5.84 -1.49 -1.38
N LEU A 263 4.90 -2.24 -1.93
CA LEU A 263 3.81 -2.81 -1.13
C LEU A 263 4.25 -4.16 -0.59
N ASP A 264 4.35 -4.27 0.72
CA ASP A 264 4.87 -5.46 1.40
C ASP A 264 3.75 -6.31 2.00
N PHE A 265 3.81 -7.61 1.72
CA PHE A 265 2.80 -8.59 2.06
C PHE A 265 3.45 -9.76 2.80
N ASN A 266 3.22 -9.85 4.12
CA ASN A 266 3.68 -10.99 4.92
C ASN A 266 2.56 -12.03 5.04
N CYS A 267 2.49 -12.91 4.04
CA CYS A 267 1.42 -13.87 3.85
C CYS A 267 1.96 -15.30 3.86
N GLY A 268 1.30 -16.22 4.55
CA GLY A 268 1.72 -17.65 4.58
C GLY A 268 3.08 -17.92 5.22
N GLY A 269 3.75 -16.88 5.70
CA GLY A 269 5.09 -16.92 6.25
C GLY A 269 6.23 -16.60 5.31
N GLU A 270 5.88 -16.19 4.10
CA GLU A 270 6.77 -15.62 3.09
C GLU A 270 6.54 -14.11 3.06
N ASN A 271 7.55 -13.33 2.63
CA ASN A 271 7.31 -11.93 2.30
C ASN A 271 7.28 -11.78 0.79
N PHE A 272 6.16 -11.27 0.30
CA PHE A 272 5.95 -10.87 -1.07
C PHE A 272 5.96 -9.36 -1.14
N THR A 273 6.65 -8.78 -2.12
CA THR A 273 6.71 -7.34 -2.32
C THR A 273 6.36 -6.99 -3.75
N LEU A 274 5.42 -6.06 -3.94
CA LEU A 274 5.18 -5.41 -5.22
C LEU A 274 5.94 -4.10 -5.28
N HIS A 275 6.77 -3.96 -6.30
CA HIS A 275 7.59 -2.78 -6.53
C HIS A 275 6.95 -1.92 -7.61
N TYR A 276 6.52 -0.71 -7.26
CA TYR A 276 6.04 0.29 -8.19
C TYR A 276 7.06 1.40 -8.34
N VAL A 277 7.66 1.53 -9.52
CA VAL A 277 8.49 2.69 -9.87
C VAL A 277 7.60 3.65 -10.63
N LEU A 278 7.11 4.71 -9.98
CA LEU A 278 6.15 5.64 -10.57
C LEU A 278 6.75 7.03 -10.73
N GLY A 279 6.36 7.73 -11.79
CA GLY A 279 6.64 9.14 -12.02
C GLY A 279 5.45 9.84 -12.65
N GLN A 280 5.38 11.15 -12.45
CA GLN A 280 4.29 12.00 -12.92
C GLN A 280 4.68 12.70 -14.23
N THR A 281 3.82 12.64 -15.22
CA THR A 281 3.97 13.39 -16.48
C THR A 281 3.68 14.89 -16.27
N GLU A 282 4.09 15.75 -17.21
CA GLU A 282 3.79 17.19 -17.17
C GLU A 282 2.28 17.50 -17.17
N ASP A 283 1.48 16.62 -17.78
CA ASP A 283 0.02 16.71 -17.85
C ASP A 283 -0.69 16.16 -16.59
N GLY A 284 0.07 15.68 -15.61
CA GLY A 284 -0.43 15.24 -14.31
C GLY A 284 -0.78 13.74 -14.19
N ASP A 285 -0.78 12.99 -15.31
CA ASP A 285 -0.93 11.53 -15.30
C ASP A 285 0.27 10.89 -14.60
N TRP A 286 0.08 9.72 -13.98
CA TRP A 286 1.18 8.93 -13.44
C TRP A 286 1.43 7.71 -14.30
N MET A 287 2.70 7.31 -14.40
CA MET A 287 3.06 6.09 -15.09
C MET A 287 4.36 5.52 -14.55
N GLY A 288 4.62 4.27 -14.89
CA GLY A 288 5.81 3.63 -14.40
C GLY A 288 5.90 2.15 -14.69
N LEU A 289 6.68 1.48 -13.85
CA LEU A 289 6.90 0.04 -13.89
C LEU A 289 6.32 -0.58 -12.63
N ILE A 290 5.75 -1.77 -12.78
CA ILE A 290 5.49 -2.71 -11.70
C ILE A 290 6.36 -3.95 -11.92
N THR A 291 6.96 -4.44 -10.84
CA THR A 291 7.56 -5.76 -10.76
C THR A 291 7.32 -6.34 -9.37
N ASP A 292 7.69 -7.58 -9.11
CA ASP A 292 7.48 -8.23 -7.82
C ASP A 292 8.72 -8.98 -7.32
N SER A 293 8.72 -9.35 -6.05
CA SER A 293 9.73 -10.21 -5.48
C SER A 293 9.24 -11.04 -4.31
N PHE A 294 9.90 -12.19 -4.11
CA PHE A 294 9.62 -13.14 -3.03
C PHE A 294 10.86 -13.34 -2.17
N THR A 295 10.67 -13.32 -0.86
CA THR A 295 11.70 -13.75 0.11
C THR A 295 11.16 -14.87 0.99
N PHE A 296 11.84 -16.01 0.93
CA PHE A 296 11.57 -17.22 1.73
C PHE A 296 12.32 -17.20 3.08
#